data_AF-A0A545B6D1-F1
#
_entry.id   AF-A0A545B6D1-F1
#
_cell.length_a   1.000
_cell.length_b   1.000
_cell.length_c   1.000
_cell.angle_alpha   90.00
_cell.angle_beta   90.00
_cell.angle_gamma   90.00
#
_symmetry.space_group_name_H-M   'P 1'
#
loop_
_entity.id
_entity.type
_entity.pdbx_description
1 polymer ?
#
loop_
_entity_poly.entity_id
_entity_poly.type
_entity_poly.pdbx_seq_one_letter_code
_entity_poly.pdbx_strand_id
1 'polypeptide(L)'
;MTPLYAHLNDWRGKPFVWGETDCACFIASWVARSGFDDPMAADRWTYTCEGECTRTTGYRRDPVGVVGARLAAVGVARGNELRAGDVGVVEISGRPVCAIFGGPWWAVKGPDGVTTLAPRMVRVLAFWSVGYDA
;
A
#
# COMPACT_ATOMS: atom_id res chain seq x y z
N MET A 1 -3.10 20.80 6.78
CA MET A 1 -3.11 19.31 6.73
C MET A 1 -2.44 18.92 5.44
N THR A 2 -1.37 18.12 5.48
CA THR A 2 -0.65 17.73 4.26
C THR A 2 -1.50 16.76 3.41
N PRO A 3 -1.25 16.64 2.08
CA PRO A 3 -1.96 15.69 1.23
C PRO A 3 -1.93 14.24 1.76
N LEU A 4 -0.80 13.84 2.35
CA LEU A 4 -0.66 12.52 2.98
C LEU A 4 -1.65 12.35 4.13
N TYR A 5 -1.68 13.26 5.10
CA TYR A 5 -2.63 13.17 6.22
C TYR A 5 -4.09 13.22 5.76
N ALA A 6 -4.40 14.03 4.73
CA ALA A 6 -5.73 14.07 4.14
C ALA A 6 -6.14 12.71 3.54
N HIS A 7 -5.21 12.03 2.85
CA HIS A 7 -5.43 10.69 2.30
C HIS A 7 -5.65 9.66 3.41
N LEU A 8 -4.82 9.67 4.45
CA LEU A 8 -4.97 8.73 5.58
C LEU A 8 -6.31 8.91 6.31
N ASN A 9 -6.72 10.16 6.55
CA ASN A 9 -7.98 10.47 7.21
C ASN A 9 -9.20 10.06 6.37
N ASP A 10 -9.16 10.29 5.06
CA ASP A 10 -10.20 9.82 4.13
C ASP A 10 -10.34 8.30 4.15
N TRP A 11 -9.21 7.59 4.08
CA TRP A 11 -9.20 6.12 4.08
C TRP A 11 -9.50 5.49 5.44
N ARG A 12 -9.31 6.22 6.54
CA ARG A 12 -9.66 5.73 7.89
C ARG A 12 -11.15 5.44 8.03
N GLY A 13 -12.01 6.23 7.38
CA GLY A 13 -13.47 6.06 7.44
C GLY A 13 -14.02 4.99 6.50
N LYS A 14 -13.20 4.41 5.61
CA LYS A 14 -13.67 3.45 4.61
C LYS A 14 -13.71 2.03 5.18
N PRO A 15 -14.77 1.25 4.91
CA PRO A 15 -14.81 -0.17 5.27
C PRO A 15 -13.65 -0.90 4.59
N PHE A 16 -13.24 -2.04 5.13
CA PHE A 16 -12.27 -2.89 4.46
C PHE A 16 -12.99 -3.88 3.55
N VAL A 17 -12.92 -3.64 2.24
CA VAL A 17 -13.51 -4.50 1.22
C VAL A 17 -12.40 -4.93 0.26
N TRP A 18 -12.20 -6.24 0.14
CA TRP A 18 -11.22 -6.83 -0.77
C TRP A 18 -11.51 -6.42 -2.21
N GLY A 19 -10.49 -5.97 -2.94
CA GLY A 19 -10.61 -5.54 -4.32
C GLY A 19 -11.04 -4.08 -4.50
N GLU A 20 -11.35 -3.37 -3.41
CA GLU A 20 -11.91 -2.02 -3.46
C GLU A 20 -11.20 -1.05 -2.50
N THR A 21 -11.20 -1.39 -1.22
CA THR A 21 -10.74 -0.56 -0.10
C THR A 21 -9.86 -1.35 0.89
N ASP A 22 -9.15 -2.34 0.37
CA ASP A 22 -8.12 -3.09 1.09
C ASP A 22 -6.75 -2.39 1.11
N CYS A 23 -5.75 -3.07 1.66
CA CYS A 23 -4.40 -2.53 1.79
C CYS A 23 -3.71 -2.23 0.45
N ALA A 24 -3.96 -3.00 -0.62
CA ALA A 24 -3.35 -2.78 -1.93
C ALA A 24 -4.03 -1.59 -2.62
N CYS A 25 -5.36 -1.54 -2.61
CA CYS A 25 -6.12 -0.41 -3.14
C CYS A 25 -5.85 0.91 -2.42
N PHE A 26 -5.52 0.85 -1.12
CA PHE A 26 -5.10 1.98 -0.30
C PHE A 26 -3.82 2.62 -0.84
N ILE A 27 -2.73 1.85 -0.98
CA ILE A 27 -1.48 2.41 -1.52
C ILE A 27 -1.64 2.81 -2.99
N ALA A 28 -2.45 2.09 -3.76
CA ALA A 28 -2.70 2.40 -5.17
C ALA A 28 -3.40 3.75 -5.34
N SER A 29 -4.39 4.04 -4.48
CA SER A 29 -5.04 5.35 -4.45
C SER A 29 -4.09 6.47 -4.04
N TRP A 30 -3.13 6.22 -3.15
CA TRP A 30 -2.09 7.21 -2.82
C TRP A 30 -1.17 7.46 -4.02
N VAL A 31 -0.65 6.40 -4.64
CA VAL A 31 0.19 6.48 -5.84
C VAL A 31 -0.51 7.27 -6.96
N ALA A 32 -1.79 6.99 -7.21
CA ALA A 32 -2.57 7.73 -8.20
C ALA A 32 -2.71 9.22 -7.84
N ARG A 33 -2.94 9.54 -6.55
CA ARG A 33 -3.01 10.92 -6.07
C ARG A 33 -1.67 11.65 -6.14
N SER A 34 -0.55 10.92 -6.16
CA SER A 34 0.78 11.46 -6.36
C SER A 34 1.15 11.67 -7.83
N GLY A 35 0.22 11.43 -8.77
CA GLY A 35 0.38 11.77 -10.18
C GLY A 35 0.73 10.60 -11.11
N PHE A 36 0.72 9.36 -10.61
CA PHE A 36 0.88 8.16 -11.42
C PHE A 36 -0.49 7.59 -11.86
N ASP A 37 -0.49 6.65 -12.80
CA ASP A 37 -1.67 5.85 -13.09
C ASP A 37 -1.99 4.91 -11.92
N ASP A 38 -3.24 4.44 -11.81
CA ASP A 38 -3.64 3.51 -10.74
C ASP A 38 -3.01 2.12 -10.94
N PRO A 39 -2.07 1.70 -10.08
CA PRO A 39 -1.37 0.43 -10.22
C PRO A 39 -2.29 -0.78 -10.00
N MET A 40 -3.46 -0.59 -9.40
CA MET A 40 -4.44 -1.65 -9.15
C MET A 40 -5.58 -1.68 -10.17
N ALA A 41 -5.57 -0.84 -11.21
CA ALA A 41 -6.68 -0.72 -12.16
C ALA A 41 -7.17 -2.07 -12.72
N ALA A 42 -6.25 -2.99 -13.04
CA ALA A 42 -6.56 -4.31 -13.57
C ALA A 42 -6.99 -5.34 -12.50
N ASP A 43 -6.62 -5.11 -11.23
CA ASP A 43 -6.87 -6.03 -10.12
C ASP A 43 -8.14 -5.65 -9.33
N ARG A 44 -8.60 -4.40 -9.41
CA ARG A 44 -9.83 -3.93 -8.75
C ARG A 44 -11.04 -4.78 -9.16
N TRP A 45 -11.88 -5.11 -8.18
CA TRP A 45 -13.11 -5.90 -8.38
C TRP A 45 -12.90 -7.34 -8.87
N THR A 46 -11.66 -7.85 -8.93
CA THR A 46 -11.38 -9.22 -9.42
C THR A 46 -11.34 -10.28 -8.31
N TYR A 47 -11.47 -9.87 -7.05
CA TYR A 47 -11.47 -10.75 -5.88
C TYR A 47 -12.30 -10.14 -4.76
N THR A 48 -12.93 -10.99 -3.93
CA THR A 48 -13.82 -10.57 -2.84
C THR A 48 -13.37 -11.04 -1.46
N CYS A 49 -12.33 -11.89 -1.40
CA CYS A 49 -11.73 -12.32 -0.14
C CYS A 49 -10.22 -12.57 -0.28
N GLU A 50 -9.55 -12.79 0.84
CA GLU A 50 -8.09 -13.01 0.89
C GLU A 50 -7.64 -14.24 0.05
N GLY A 51 -8.42 -15.33 0.12
CA GLY A 51 -8.12 -16.55 -0.62
C GLY A 51 -8.19 -16.33 -2.13
N GLU A 52 -9.20 -15.58 -2.58
CA GLU A 52 -9.33 -15.17 -3.98
C GLU A 52 -8.20 -14.23 -4.39
N CYS A 53 -7.89 -13.23 -3.58
CA CYS A 53 -6.77 -12.32 -3.81
C CYS A 53 -5.48 -13.10 -4.06
N THR A 54 -5.18 -14.08 -3.20
CA THR A 54 -3.98 -14.93 -3.33
C THR A 54 -4.01 -15.77 -4.61
N ARG A 55 -5.16 -16.35 -4.95
CA ARG A 55 -5.32 -17.17 -6.15
C ARG A 55 -5.19 -16.35 -7.43
N THR A 56 -5.82 -15.18 -7.48
CA THR A 56 -5.85 -14.29 -8.66
C THR A 56 -4.52 -13.55 -8.85
N THR A 57 -3.95 -12.99 -7.79
CA THR A 57 -2.79 -12.09 -7.89
C THR A 57 -1.47 -12.76 -7.54
N GLY A 58 -1.50 -13.85 -6.75
CA GLY A 58 -0.31 -14.45 -6.16
C GLY A 58 0.23 -13.73 -4.91
N TYR A 59 -0.46 -12.70 -4.39
CA TYR A 59 0.06 -11.80 -3.36
C TYR A 59 0.71 -12.51 -2.15
N ARG A 60 0.07 -13.51 -1.55
CA ARG A 60 0.68 -14.21 -0.40
C ARG A 60 1.93 -15.02 -0.73
N ARG A 61 2.12 -15.44 -1.99
CA ARG A 61 3.28 -16.25 -2.42
C ARG A 61 4.50 -15.37 -2.67
N ASP A 62 4.29 -14.22 -3.31
CA ASP A 62 5.33 -13.25 -3.58
C ASP A 62 4.78 -11.83 -3.48
N PRO A 63 4.59 -11.29 -2.27
CA PRO A 63 3.95 -9.99 -2.09
C PRO A 63 4.81 -8.87 -2.67
N VAL A 64 6.13 -9.02 -2.61
CA VAL A 64 7.09 -8.02 -3.07
C VAL A 64 7.16 -7.96 -4.59
N GLY A 65 7.24 -9.12 -5.26
CA GLY A 65 7.22 -9.17 -6.73
C GLY A 65 5.87 -8.78 -7.30
N VAL A 66 4.77 -9.20 -6.67
CA VAL A 66 3.40 -8.82 -7.06
C VAL A 66 3.24 -7.31 -7.01
N VAL A 67 3.45 -6.66 -5.86
CA VAL A 67 3.31 -5.20 -5.73
C VAL A 67 4.32 -4.45 -6.61
N GLY A 68 5.56 -4.94 -6.67
CA GLY A 68 6.60 -4.35 -7.50
C GLY A 68 6.26 -4.32 -8.98
N ALA A 69 5.66 -5.38 -9.51
CA ALA A 69 5.23 -5.43 -10.90
C ALA A 69 4.12 -4.42 -11.21
N ARG A 70 3.13 -4.25 -10.31
CA ARG A 70 2.04 -3.27 -10.48
C ARG A 70 2.57 -1.84 -10.43
N LEU A 71 3.44 -1.54 -9.48
CA LEU A 71 4.07 -0.22 -9.35
C LEU A 71 4.97 0.11 -10.55
N ALA A 72 5.76 -0.86 -11.01
CA ALA A 72 6.61 -0.68 -12.19
C ALA A 72 5.78 -0.42 -13.46
N ALA A 73 4.61 -1.05 -13.60
CA ALA A 73 3.72 -0.85 -14.75
C ALA A 73 3.21 0.59 -14.88
N VAL A 74 3.17 1.35 -13.78
CA VAL A 74 2.78 2.77 -13.76
C VAL A 74 3.97 3.72 -13.60
N GLY A 75 5.20 3.21 -13.74
CA GLY A 75 6.42 4.02 -13.69
C GLY A 75 6.97 4.32 -12.29
N VAL A 76 6.44 3.70 -11.24
CA VAL A 76 6.96 3.85 -9.87
C VAL A 76 8.15 2.93 -9.64
N ALA A 77 9.30 3.52 -9.32
CA ALA A 77 10.57 2.82 -9.18
C ALA A 77 10.89 2.43 -7.72
N ARG A 78 11.82 1.49 -7.56
CA ARG A 78 12.39 1.13 -6.26
C ARG A 78 13.07 2.35 -5.63
N GLY A 79 12.78 2.58 -4.35
CA GLY A 79 13.43 3.64 -3.60
C GLY A 79 14.84 3.25 -3.16
N ASN A 80 15.71 4.24 -3.05
CA ASN A 80 17.06 4.11 -2.50
C ASN A 80 17.18 4.72 -1.09
N GLU A 81 16.36 5.72 -0.80
CA GLU A 81 16.24 6.39 0.49
C GLU A 81 14.75 6.48 0.83
N LEU A 82 14.38 6.04 2.03
CA LEU A 82 12.98 5.98 2.44
C LEU A 82 12.51 7.37 2.90
N ARG A 83 11.49 7.91 2.23
CA ARG A 83 10.94 9.25 2.47
C ARG A 83 9.45 9.20 2.77
N ALA A 84 8.95 10.20 3.51
CA ALA A 84 7.51 10.32 3.75
C ALA A 84 6.74 10.31 2.41
N GLY A 85 5.61 9.61 2.36
CA GLY A 85 4.85 9.35 1.15
C GLY A 85 5.28 8.13 0.35
N ASP A 86 6.44 7.53 0.62
CA ASP A 86 6.84 6.29 -0.05
C ASP A 86 5.91 5.14 0.32
N VAL A 87 5.74 4.18 -0.60
CA VAL A 87 4.88 3.01 -0.40
C VAL A 87 5.74 1.76 -0.25
N GLY A 88 5.23 0.77 0.47
CA GLY A 88 5.98 -0.44 0.71
C GLY A 88 5.14 -1.66 1.05
N VAL A 89 5.82 -2.79 1.04
CA VAL A 89 5.33 -4.02 1.64
C VAL A 89 6.10 -4.21 2.94
N VAL A 90 5.35 -4.24 4.04
CA VAL A 90 5.88 -4.53 5.37
C VAL A 90 5.23 -5.80 5.90
N GLU A 91 5.90 -6.45 6.83
CA GLU A 91 5.37 -7.64 7.50
C GLU A 91 5.03 -7.33 8.96
N ILE A 92 3.83 -7.72 9.36
CA ILE A 92 3.32 -7.62 10.73
C ILE A 92 2.98 -9.04 11.18
N SER A 93 3.65 -9.54 12.22
CA SER A 93 3.42 -10.88 12.76
C SER A 93 3.40 -11.99 11.69
N GLY A 94 4.35 -11.95 10.75
CA GLY A 94 4.47 -12.93 9.66
C GLY A 94 3.50 -12.72 8.49
N ARG A 95 2.72 -11.63 8.48
CA ARG A 95 1.77 -11.32 7.40
C ARG A 95 2.22 -10.10 6.59
N PRO A 96 2.44 -10.24 5.28
CA PRO A 96 2.74 -9.09 4.42
C PRO A 96 1.50 -8.21 4.26
N VAL A 97 1.70 -6.90 4.36
CA VAL A 97 0.69 -5.87 4.13
C VAL A 97 1.30 -4.71 3.35
N CYS A 98 0.48 -4.05 2.54
CA CYS A 98 0.85 -2.81 1.87
C CYS A 98 0.73 -1.63 2.84
N ALA A 99 1.70 -0.71 2.79
CA ALA A 99 1.81 0.41 3.73
C ALA A 99 2.32 1.69 3.05
N ILE A 100 2.00 2.84 3.63
CA ILE A 100 2.57 4.15 3.27
C ILE A 100 3.48 4.62 4.40
N PHE A 101 4.68 5.05 4.09
CA PHE A 101 5.61 5.59 5.07
C PHE A 101 5.29 7.05 5.37
N GLY A 102 5.14 7.39 6.65
CA GLY A 102 4.85 8.75 7.11
C GLY A 102 6.07 9.55 7.56
N GLY A 103 7.27 8.98 7.48
CA GLY A 103 8.50 9.53 8.06
C GLY A 103 8.90 8.86 9.37
N PRO A 104 8.11 8.94 10.46
CA PRO A 104 8.40 8.22 11.70
C PRO A 104 7.51 7.01 11.95
N TRP A 105 6.63 6.63 11.00
CA TRP A 105 5.66 5.53 11.13
C TRP A 105 5.26 4.96 9.77
N TRP A 106 4.64 3.79 9.78
CA TRP A 106 4.00 3.15 8.63
C TRP A 106 2.48 3.14 8.80
N ALA A 107 1.76 3.73 7.86
CA ALA A 107 0.31 3.63 7.80
C ALA A 107 -0.11 2.38 7.04
N VAL A 108 -1.00 1.60 7.64
CA VAL A 108 -1.58 0.39 7.06
C VAL A 108 -3.10 0.47 7.10
N LYS A 109 -3.76 -0.08 6.08
CA LYS A 109 -5.21 -0.24 6.05
C LYS A 109 -5.57 -1.67 6.48
N GLY A 110 -6.34 -1.79 7.55
CA GLY A 110 -6.93 -3.04 8.03
C GLY A 110 -8.46 -2.98 8.15
N PRO A 111 -9.09 -4.04 8.69
CA PRO A 111 -10.53 -4.11 8.91
C PRO A 111 -11.11 -2.90 9.65
N ASP A 112 -10.40 -2.43 10.69
CA ASP A 112 -10.83 -1.31 11.55
C ASP A 112 -10.44 0.07 11.02
N GLY A 113 -9.96 0.16 9.77
CA GLY A 113 -9.54 1.41 9.15
C GLY A 113 -8.02 1.56 9.05
N VAL A 114 -7.55 2.79 8.99
CA VAL A 114 -6.11 3.10 8.86
C VAL A 114 -5.50 3.21 10.26
N THR A 115 -4.39 2.51 10.48
CA THR A 115 -3.59 2.56 11.71
C THR A 115 -2.15 2.87 11.38
N THR A 116 -1.46 3.60 12.25
CA THR A 116 -0.02 3.88 12.15
C THR A 116 0.78 2.99 13.09
N LEU A 117 1.88 2.46 12.59
CA LEU A 117 2.77 1.56 13.32
C LEU A 117 4.18 2.16 13.39
N ALA A 118 4.82 2.05 14.55
CA ALA A 118 6.21 2.47 14.66
C ALA A 118 7.12 1.55 13.80
N PRO A 119 8.23 2.04 13.24
CA PRO A 119 9.12 1.24 12.39
C PRO A 119 9.60 -0.06 13.05
N ARG A 120 9.81 -0.06 14.36
CA ARG A 120 10.20 -1.25 15.14
C ARG A 120 9.13 -2.35 15.21
N MET A 121 7.88 -2.05 14.88
CA MET A 121 6.76 -3.00 14.95
C MET A 121 6.56 -3.79 13.65
N VAL A 122 7.31 -3.44 12.60
CA VAL A 122 7.16 -4.03 11.28
C VAL A 122 8.52 -4.46 10.74
N ARG A 123 8.54 -5.50 9.92
CA ARG A 123 9.71 -5.85 9.10
C ARG A 123 9.49 -5.33 7.69
N VAL A 124 10.30 -4.37 7.25
CA VAL A 124 10.18 -3.84 5.88
C VAL A 124 10.70 -4.89 4.90
N LEU A 125 9.83 -5.37 4.00
CA LEU A 125 10.22 -6.31 2.95
C LEU A 125 10.75 -5.56 1.73
N ALA A 126 10.14 -4.41 1.44
CA ALA A 126 10.33 -3.68 0.19
C ALA A 126 9.67 -2.30 0.25
N PHE A 127 10.25 -1.30 -0.41
CA PHE A 127 9.60 -0.01 -0.65
C PHE A 127 9.90 0.55 -2.04
N TRP A 128 9.13 1.56 -2.43
CA TRP A 128 9.17 2.27 -3.70
C TRP A 128 8.94 3.77 -3.46
N SER A 129 9.66 4.58 -4.22
CA SER A 129 9.61 6.02 -4.05
C SER A 129 8.55 6.64 -4.94
N VAL A 130 7.69 7.44 -4.33
CA VAL A 130 6.57 8.10 -5.01
C VAL A 130 6.87 9.59 -5.27
N GLY A 131 8.01 10.09 -4.79
CA GLY A 131 8.46 11.47 -5.06
C GLY A 131 7.57 12.54 -4.41
N TYR A 132 6.90 12.20 -3.32
CA TYR A 132 6.10 13.15 -2.55
C TYR A 132 7.01 14.06 -1.72
N ASP A 133 6.94 15.37 -1.99
CA ASP A 133 7.54 16.39 -1.14
C ASP A 133 6.50 16.87 -0.10
N ALA A 134 6.87 16.79 1.18
CA ALA A 134 5.97 16.93 2.32
C ALA A 134 5.39 18.33 2.54
#